data_AF-A0A090QMY3-F1
#
_entry.id   AF-A0A090QMY3-F1
#
_cell.length_a   1.000
_cell.length_b   1.000
_cell.length_c   1.000
_cell.angle_alpha   90.00
_cell.angle_beta   90.00
_cell.angle_gamma   90.00
#
_symmetry.space_group_name_H-M   'P 1'
#
loop_
_entity.id
_entity.type
_entity.pdbx_description
1 polymer ?
#
loop_
_entity_poly.entity_id
_entity_poly.type
_entity_poly.pdbx_seq_one_letter_code
_entity_poly.pdbx_strand_id
1 'polypeptide(L)'
;MTNYEHYQSTVEQVNRAIQKEANAPWYIEYRPVTTSVRQAFDLVSPAGIVCQQLELDAAVAHAHWPEKSAVEQHVLDYVVRGAARLAPLRQTAFRNNIPQWLTQSLQQVHHVTGSSERLLSMLNDPAFPYPSQVNLDGIYLPCWVWHASEDETGASQASISVIDRRTGYFSAPRSVAAAQLVDQEKWLGAQVIDSVDESIETIRYYVDAHRRSQHHVDFDEPSISEALRHPCAATLSRL
;
A
#
# COMPACT_ATOMS: atom_id res chain seq x y z
N MET A 1 14.73 1.22 26.92
CA MET A 1 14.09 1.30 25.61
C MET A 1 12.77 0.56 25.69
N THR A 2 11.65 1.25 25.53
CA THR A 2 10.32 0.64 25.44
C THR A 2 10.15 -0.05 24.08
N ASN A 3 9.18 -0.95 23.94
CA ASN A 3 8.88 -1.55 22.63
C ASN A 3 8.43 -0.50 21.60
N TYR A 4 7.81 0.59 22.06
CA TYR A 4 7.45 1.73 21.21
C TYR A 4 8.69 2.45 20.66
N GLU A 5 9.65 2.79 21.52
CA GLU A 5 10.92 3.40 21.10
C GLU A 5 11.71 2.46 20.17
N HIS A 6 11.70 1.16 20.47
CA HIS A 6 12.32 0.15 19.62
C HIS A 6 11.69 0.10 18.22
N TYR A 7 10.35 0.11 18.15
CA TYR A 7 9.61 0.17 16.90
C TYR A 7 9.97 1.44 16.11
N GLN A 8 9.93 2.63 16.72
CA GLN A 8 10.25 3.87 16.04
C GLN A 8 11.67 3.86 15.46
N SER A 9 12.66 3.40 16.24
CA SER A 9 14.04 3.28 15.80
C SER A 9 14.18 2.28 14.64
N THR A 10 13.44 1.18 14.67
CA THR A 10 13.44 0.16 13.61
C THR A 10 12.84 0.73 12.32
N VAL A 11 11.67 1.38 12.42
CA VAL A 11 10.98 2.01 11.29
C VAL A 11 11.88 3.06 10.62
N GLU A 12 12.57 3.90 11.39
CA GLU A 12 13.46 4.92 10.83
C GLU A 12 14.61 4.31 10.01
N GLN A 13 15.24 3.26 10.54
CA GLN A 13 16.34 2.57 9.87
C GLN A 13 15.87 1.84 8.61
N VAL A 14 14.73 1.13 8.69
CA VAL A 14 14.11 0.44 7.55
C VAL A 14 13.74 1.45 6.47
N ASN A 15 13.05 2.53 6.83
CA ASN A 15 12.66 3.60 5.91
C ASN A 15 13.88 4.16 5.15
N ARG A 16 14.96 4.48 5.87
CA ARG A 16 16.22 4.96 5.27
C ARG A 16 16.85 3.95 4.32
N ALA A 17 16.80 2.66 4.63
CA ALA A 17 17.35 1.61 3.79
C ALA A 17 16.55 1.45 2.49
N ILE A 18 15.23 1.30 2.60
CA ILE A 18 14.34 1.11 1.44
C ILE A 18 14.29 2.37 0.56
N GLN A 19 14.35 3.57 1.14
CA GLN A 19 14.39 4.81 0.37
C GLN A 19 15.59 4.87 -0.59
N LYS A 20 16.76 4.34 -0.18
CA LYS A 20 17.94 4.26 -1.04
C LYS A 20 17.73 3.31 -2.22
N GLU A 21 16.96 2.24 -2.02
CA GLU A 21 16.61 1.28 -3.07
C GLU A 21 15.56 1.86 -4.03
N ALA A 22 14.64 2.68 -3.53
CA ALA A 22 13.55 3.30 -4.30
C ALA A 22 13.93 4.63 -5.00
N ASN A 23 15.21 5.03 -5.02
CA ASN A 23 15.69 6.35 -5.47
C ASN A 23 15.56 6.62 -6.99
N ALA A 24 14.89 5.75 -7.73
CA ALA A 24 14.70 5.93 -9.16
C ALA A 24 13.27 6.41 -9.43
N PRO A 25 13.06 7.44 -10.27
CA PRO A 25 11.75 8.07 -10.45
C PRO A 25 10.77 7.07 -11.06
N TRP A 26 9.57 6.97 -10.49
CA TRP A 26 8.48 6.23 -11.11
C TRP A 26 7.83 7.09 -12.20
N TYR A 27 7.08 6.45 -13.10
CA TYR A 27 6.38 7.10 -14.19
C TYR A 27 4.89 6.76 -14.16
N ILE A 28 4.07 7.65 -14.71
CA ILE A 28 2.63 7.50 -14.75
C ILE A 28 2.23 6.90 -16.11
N GLU A 29 1.57 5.75 -16.08
CA GLU A 29 1.07 5.06 -17.28
C GLU A 29 -0.45 4.94 -17.23
N TYR A 30 -1.13 5.53 -18.21
CA TYR A 30 -2.58 5.48 -18.28
C TYR A 30 -3.03 4.18 -18.93
N ARG A 31 -3.99 3.51 -18.29
CA ARG A 31 -4.65 2.34 -18.87
C ARG A 31 -5.71 2.80 -19.89
N PRO A 32 -6.01 1.98 -20.91
CA PRO A 32 -7.05 2.31 -21.89
C PRO A 32 -8.36 2.68 -21.21
N VAL A 33 -8.94 3.81 -21.63
CA VAL A 33 -10.15 4.37 -21.04
C VAL A 33 -11.32 3.39 -21.20
N THR A 34 -11.86 2.90 -20.08
CA THR A 34 -13.07 2.06 -20.07
C THR A 34 -14.35 2.89 -20.08
N THR A 35 -14.34 4.10 -19.50
CA THR A 35 -15.48 5.04 -19.48
C THR A 35 -15.01 6.49 -19.54
N SER A 36 -15.80 7.42 -20.07
CA SER A 36 -15.44 8.84 -20.15
C SER A 36 -15.33 9.57 -18.80
N VAL A 37 -15.78 8.94 -17.72
CA VAL A 37 -15.88 9.56 -16.39
C VAL A 37 -14.69 9.20 -15.51
N ARG A 38 -14.14 7.98 -15.65
CA ARG A 38 -13.05 7.45 -14.82
C ARG A 38 -11.79 7.22 -15.65
N GLN A 39 -10.65 7.52 -15.06
CA GLN A 39 -9.34 7.22 -15.62
C GLN A 39 -8.59 6.28 -14.67
N ALA A 40 -8.27 5.10 -15.17
CA ALA A 40 -7.40 4.15 -14.52
C ALA A 40 -5.95 4.38 -14.96
N PHE A 41 -5.00 4.36 -14.03
CA PHE A 41 -3.58 4.55 -14.32
C PHE A 41 -2.73 3.84 -13.27
N ASP A 42 -1.48 3.61 -13.63
CA ASP A 42 -0.50 2.88 -12.83
C ASP A 42 0.72 3.76 -12.61
N LEU A 43 1.32 3.67 -11.42
CA LEU A 43 2.63 4.22 -11.13
C LEU A 43 3.66 3.11 -11.30
N VAL A 44 4.53 3.25 -12.29
CA VAL A 44 5.43 2.20 -12.76
C VAL A 44 6.86 2.57 -12.44
N SER A 45 7.60 1.65 -11.80
CA SER A 45 9.02 1.82 -11.55
C SER A 45 9.83 1.79 -12.87
N PRO A 46 11.08 2.28 -12.88
CA PRO A 46 11.95 2.18 -14.06
C PRO A 46 12.22 0.74 -14.54
N ALA A 47 11.99 -0.26 -13.69
CA ALA A 47 12.10 -1.67 -14.03
C ALA A 47 10.83 -2.23 -14.70
N GLY A 48 9.81 -1.40 -14.97
CA GLY A 48 8.54 -1.82 -15.57
C GLY A 48 7.58 -2.50 -14.58
N ILE A 49 7.82 -2.39 -13.28
CA ILE A 49 6.96 -2.98 -12.24
C ILE A 49 5.89 -1.96 -11.88
N VAL A 50 4.62 -2.36 -11.97
CA VAL A 50 3.49 -1.59 -11.45
C VAL A 50 3.59 -1.54 -9.94
N CYS A 51 3.93 -0.37 -9.41
CA CYS A 51 3.99 -0.12 -7.98
C CYS A 51 2.59 0.16 -7.47
N GLN A 52 1.96 1.26 -7.87
CA GLN A 52 0.62 1.64 -7.41
C GLN A 52 -0.39 1.61 -8.55
N GLN A 53 -1.64 1.31 -8.24
CA GLN A 53 -2.75 1.30 -9.18
C GLN A 53 -3.83 2.25 -8.66
N LEU A 54 -4.29 3.13 -9.53
CA LEU A 54 -5.30 4.13 -9.20
C LEU A 54 -6.41 4.15 -10.23
N GLU A 55 -7.62 4.47 -9.77
CA GLU A 55 -8.78 4.78 -10.59
C GLU A 55 -9.50 5.99 -9.99
N LEU A 56 -9.43 7.11 -10.70
CA LEU A 56 -9.96 8.40 -10.25
C LEU A 56 -10.91 8.96 -11.30
N ASP A 57 -11.68 9.99 -10.92
CA ASP A 57 -12.40 10.78 -11.93
C ASP A 57 -11.39 11.38 -12.92
N ALA A 58 -11.71 11.32 -14.22
CA ALA A 58 -10.76 11.68 -15.27
C ALA A 58 -10.20 13.10 -15.09
N ALA A 59 -11.04 14.07 -14.71
CA ALA A 59 -10.59 15.43 -14.44
C ALA A 59 -9.54 15.51 -13.30
N VAL A 60 -9.73 14.71 -12.24
CA VAL A 60 -8.79 14.65 -11.11
C VAL A 60 -7.50 13.95 -11.53
N ALA A 61 -7.59 12.82 -12.26
CA ALA A 61 -6.43 12.09 -12.75
C ALA A 61 -5.53 13.00 -13.61
N HIS A 62 -6.08 13.67 -14.62
CA HIS A 62 -5.30 14.53 -15.52
C HIS A 62 -4.71 15.76 -14.81
N ALA A 63 -5.38 16.27 -13.78
CA ALA A 63 -4.90 17.43 -13.03
C ALA A 63 -3.71 17.10 -12.10
N HIS A 64 -3.66 15.88 -11.54
CA HIS A 64 -2.67 15.51 -10.50
C HIS A 64 -1.63 14.51 -10.97
N TRP A 65 -1.97 13.72 -11.98
CA TRP A 65 -1.17 12.62 -12.47
C TRP A 65 -1.03 12.74 -13.98
N PRO A 66 -0.33 13.76 -14.51
CA PRO A 66 -0.20 13.95 -15.95
C PRO A 66 0.44 12.71 -16.61
N GLU A 67 -0.11 12.27 -17.74
CA GLU A 67 0.38 11.08 -18.43
C GLU A 67 1.89 11.20 -18.76
N LYS A 68 2.65 10.12 -18.53
CA LYS A 68 4.10 10.02 -18.77
C LYS A 68 4.95 11.01 -17.98
N SER A 69 4.39 11.74 -17.00
CA SER A 69 5.21 12.52 -16.09
C SER A 69 5.91 11.62 -15.08
N ALA A 70 7.05 12.10 -14.58
CA ALA A 70 7.67 11.49 -13.42
C ALA A 70 6.76 11.67 -12.19
N VAL A 71 6.70 10.65 -11.35
CA VAL A 71 6.05 10.71 -10.05
C VAL A 71 6.92 11.54 -9.12
N GLU A 72 6.29 12.48 -8.39
CA GLU A 72 7.00 13.33 -7.45
C GLU A 72 7.60 12.54 -6.28
N GLN A 73 8.77 12.97 -5.81
CA GLN A 73 9.52 12.26 -4.77
C GLN A 73 8.72 12.05 -3.48
N HIS A 74 7.93 13.05 -3.08
CA HIS A 74 7.14 12.97 -1.85
C HIS A 74 6.08 11.85 -1.88
N VAL A 75 5.63 11.43 -3.06
CA VAL A 75 4.72 10.29 -3.24
C VAL A 75 5.46 8.98 -2.93
N LEU A 76 6.68 8.84 -3.47
CA LEU A 76 7.53 7.68 -3.20
C LEU A 76 7.86 7.60 -1.70
N ASP A 77 8.24 8.73 -1.11
CA ASP A 77 8.54 8.83 0.33
C ASP A 77 7.34 8.38 1.18
N TYR A 78 6.12 8.75 0.78
CA TYR A 78 4.90 8.31 1.46
C TYR A 78 4.70 6.79 1.39
N VAL A 79 4.84 6.19 0.20
CA VAL A 79 4.66 4.75 0.00
C VAL A 79 5.73 3.96 0.77
N VAL A 80 6.99 4.39 0.71
CA VAL A 80 8.11 3.76 1.43
C VAL A 80 7.91 3.87 2.94
N ARG A 81 7.52 5.05 3.44
CA ARG A 81 7.24 5.27 4.86
C ARG A 81 6.18 4.33 5.41
N GLY A 82 5.09 4.10 4.68
CA GLY A 82 4.07 3.16 5.14
C GLY A 82 4.53 1.70 5.10
N ALA A 83 5.32 1.30 4.09
CA ALA A 83 5.90 -0.04 4.04
C ALA A 83 6.86 -0.28 5.22
N ALA A 84 7.69 0.71 5.53
CA ALA A 84 8.61 0.69 6.66
C ALA A 84 7.90 0.64 8.02
N ARG A 85 6.68 1.20 8.12
CA ARG A 85 5.82 1.12 9.32
C ARG A 85 5.10 -0.21 9.48
N LEU A 86 4.82 -0.91 8.37
CA LEU A 86 4.20 -2.24 8.43
C LEU A 86 5.19 -3.35 8.71
N ALA A 87 6.35 -3.32 8.05
CA ALA A 87 7.27 -4.45 8.01
C ALA A 87 7.71 -4.98 9.38
N PRO A 88 7.94 -4.12 10.41
CA PRO A 88 8.32 -4.60 11.74
C PRO A 88 7.18 -5.27 12.53
N LEU A 89 5.93 -5.18 12.07
CA LEU A 89 4.75 -5.68 12.79
C LEU A 89 4.47 -7.15 12.43
N ARG A 90 4.54 -8.04 13.43
CA ARG A 90 4.28 -9.48 13.24
C ARG A 90 2.80 -9.88 13.15
N GLN A 91 1.87 -9.00 13.51
CA GLN A 91 0.46 -9.37 13.47
C GLN A 91 0.05 -9.68 12.03
N THR A 92 -0.59 -10.82 11.85
CA THR A 92 -1.00 -11.36 10.55
C THR A 92 -1.77 -10.35 9.70
N ALA A 93 -2.64 -9.54 10.31
CA ALA A 93 -3.41 -8.54 9.59
C ALA A 93 -2.52 -7.51 8.87
N PHE A 94 -1.47 -6.99 9.53
CA PHE A 94 -0.56 -6.02 8.94
C PHE A 94 0.38 -6.65 7.92
N ARG A 95 0.89 -7.87 8.20
CA ARG A 95 1.71 -8.61 7.21
C ARG A 95 0.93 -8.91 5.93
N ASN A 96 -0.32 -9.38 6.07
CA ASN A 96 -1.19 -9.63 4.92
C ASN A 96 -1.61 -8.35 4.19
N ASN A 97 -1.51 -7.18 4.83
CA ASN A 97 -1.79 -5.89 4.20
C ASN A 97 -0.63 -5.36 3.36
N ILE A 98 0.61 -5.84 3.52
CA ILE A 98 1.76 -5.34 2.75
C ILE A 98 1.53 -5.38 1.22
N PRO A 99 1.00 -6.47 0.62
CA PRO A 99 0.67 -6.47 -0.81
C PRO A 99 -0.30 -5.34 -1.19
N GLN A 100 -1.37 -5.16 -0.42
CA GLN A 100 -2.35 -4.11 -0.66
C GLN A 100 -1.77 -2.71 -0.46
N TRP A 101 -0.90 -2.53 0.53
CA TRP A 101 -0.17 -1.29 0.73
C TRP A 101 0.68 -0.93 -0.49
N LEU A 102 1.42 -1.92 -1.00
CA LEU A 102 2.29 -1.74 -2.15
C LEU A 102 1.52 -1.35 -3.41
N THR A 103 0.24 -1.76 -3.56
CA THR A 103 -0.55 -1.53 -4.79
C THR A 103 -1.64 -0.47 -4.71
N GLN A 104 -2.25 -0.26 -3.54
CA GLN A 104 -3.55 0.44 -3.42
C GLN A 104 -3.55 1.52 -2.34
N SER A 105 -2.42 1.80 -1.68
CA SER A 105 -2.39 2.80 -0.60
C SER A 105 -2.75 4.20 -1.10
N LEU A 106 -2.25 4.60 -2.28
CA LEU A 106 -2.57 5.91 -2.84
C LEU A 106 -4.04 6.04 -3.27
N GLN A 107 -4.68 4.95 -3.71
CA GLN A 107 -6.13 4.94 -3.95
C GLN A 107 -6.91 5.29 -2.68
N GLN A 108 -6.50 4.74 -1.52
CA GLN A 108 -7.14 5.05 -0.24
C GLN A 108 -6.92 6.51 0.15
N VAL A 109 -5.71 7.04 -0.02
CA VAL A 109 -5.43 8.46 0.21
C VAL A 109 -6.35 9.33 -0.63
N HIS A 110 -6.50 9.01 -1.92
CA HIS A 110 -7.42 9.74 -2.80
C HIS A 110 -8.88 9.70 -2.37
N HIS A 111 -9.36 8.56 -1.88
CA HIS A 111 -10.72 8.46 -1.34
C HIS A 111 -10.95 9.34 -0.10
N VAL A 112 -9.88 9.61 0.66
CA VAL A 112 -9.94 10.46 1.85
C VAL A 112 -9.76 11.93 1.50
N THR A 113 -9.00 12.23 0.45
CA THR A 113 -8.72 13.60 0.03
C THR A 113 -9.86 14.14 -0.84
N GLY A 114 -10.65 15.06 -0.30
CA GLY A 114 -11.66 15.80 -1.08
C GLY A 114 -11.08 16.89 -2.00
N SER A 115 -9.77 17.16 -1.97
CA SER A 115 -9.12 18.18 -2.80
C SER A 115 -7.60 17.93 -2.99
N SER A 116 -7.04 18.58 -4.01
CA SER A 116 -5.63 18.58 -4.41
C SER A 116 -4.66 19.03 -3.33
N GLU A 117 -4.94 20.18 -2.72
CA GLU A 117 -4.07 20.78 -1.70
C GLU A 117 -4.00 19.91 -0.46
N ARG A 118 -5.12 19.26 -0.12
CA ARG A 118 -5.20 18.33 1.00
C ARG A 118 -4.43 17.05 0.74
N LEU A 119 -4.39 16.57 -0.50
CA LEU A 119 -3.57 15.43 -0.90
C LEU A 119 -2.08 15.71 -0.64
N LEU A 120 -1.55 16.83 -1.13
CA LEU A 120 -0.15 17.17 -0.94
C LEU A 120 0.20 17.34 0.55
N SER A 121 -0.68 17.97 1.34
CA SER A 121 -0.50 18.10 2.78
C SER A 121 -0.46 16.73 3.48
N MET A 122 -1.36 15.81 3.12
CA MET A 122 -1.39 14.46 3.70
C MET A 122 -0.17 13.62 3.31
N LEU A 123 0.31 13.74 2.08
CA LEU A 123 1.50 13.00 1.63
C LEU A 123 2.78 13.49 2.31
N ASN A 124 2.87 14.79 2.62
CA ASN A 124 4.04 15.38 3.25
C ASN A 124 4.07 15.28 4.78
N ASP A 125 2.94 15.01 5.43
CA ASP A 125 2.90 14.90 6.89
C ASP A 125 3.65 13.63 7.36
N PRO A 126 4.78 13.78 8.09
CA PRO A 126 5.55 12.63 8.56
C PRO A 126 4.86 11.88 9.69
N ALA A 127 3.84 12.42 10.36
CA ALA A 127 3.07 11.68 11.35
C ALA A 127 2.26 10.57 10.69
N PHE A 128 1.83 10.74 9.43
CA PHE A 128 0.98 9.80 8.71
C PHE A 128 1.72 9.11 7.55
N PRO A 129 1.22 7.95 7.09
CA PRO A 129 0.16 7.14 7.68
C PRO A 129 0.73 6.26 8.80
N TYR A 130 -0.07 5.84 9.78
CA TYR A 130 0.40 4.91 10.81
C TYR A 130 -0.59 3.76 11.06
N PRO A 131 -0.09 2.55 11.36
CA PRO A 131 -0.93 1.44 11.76
C PRO A 131 -1.44 1.64 13.19
N SER A 132 -2.66 1.20 13.48
CA SER A 132 -3.27 1.28 14.81
C SER A 132 -4.36 0.22 14.99
N GLN A 133 -5.06 0.28 16.12
CA GLN A 133 -6.34 -0.40 16.35
C GLN A 133 -7.43 0.63 16.64
N VAL A 134 -8.60 0.42 16.06
CA VAL A 134 -9.80 1.21 16.33
C VAL A 134 -10.83 0.38 17.10
N ASN A 135 -11.45 0.97 18.10
CA ASN A 135 -12.61 0.41 18.80
C ASN A 135 -13.90 0.84 18.08
N LEU A 136 -14.52 -0.09 17.36
CA LEU A 136 -15.84 0.07 16.78
C LEU A 136 -16.80 -0.83 17.54
N ASP A 137 -17.74 -0.22 18.27
CA ASP A 137 -18.80 -0.91 19.02
C ASP A 137 -18.30 -2.02 19.98
N GLY A 138 -17.17 -1.77 20.65
CA GLY A 138 -16.54 -2.72 21.58
C GLY A 138 -15.60 -3.72 20.92
N ILE A 139 -15.41 -3.65 19.60
CA ILE A 139 -14.54 -4.54 18.84
C ILE A 139 -13.29 -3.77 18.37
N TYR A 140 -12.12 -4.25 18.78
CA TYR A 140 -10.84 -3.70 18.35
C TYR A 140 -10.44 -4.28 16.99
N LEU A 141 -10.34 -3.44 15.96
CA LEU A 141 -9.98 -3.84 14.61
C LEU A 141 -8.67 -3.17 14.18
N PRO A 142 -7.74 -3.90 13.51
CA PRO A 142 -6.54 -3.29 12.97
C PRO A 142 -6.92 -2.30 11.86
N CYS A 143 -6.28 -1.16 11.82
CA CYS A 143 -6.56 -0.12 10.83
C CYS A 143 -5.30 0.67 10.46
N TRP A 144 -5.40 1.37 9.35
CA TRP A 144 -4.53 2.50 9.03
C TRP A 144 -5.19 3.79 9.42
N VAL A 145 -4.40 4.72 9.94
CA VAL A 145 -4.79 6.12 10.09
C VAL A 145 -4.11 6.93 8.99
N TRP A 146 -4.92 7.60 8.17
CA TRP A 146 -4.47 8.31 6.97
C TRP A 146 -4.17 9.78 7.22
N HIS A 147 -5.00 10.44 8.03
CA HIS A 147 -4.77 11.78 8.57
C HIS A 147 -5.64 11.99 9.80
N ALA A 148 -5.36 13.05 10.55
CA ALA A 148 -6.26 13.62 11.53
C ALA A 148 -6.68 15.04 11.12
N SER A 149 -7.82 15.50 11.60
CA SER A 149 -8.30 16.88 11.47
C SER A 149 -9.14 17.23 12.68
N GLU A 150 -9.17 18.50 13.05
CA GLU A 150 -10.13 19.00 14.03
C GLU A 150 -11.44 19.33 13.32
N ASP A 151 -12.56 18.96 13.91
CA ASP A 151 -13.87 19.41 13.46
C ASP A 151 -14.21 20.81 14.00
N GLU A 152 -15.34 21.37 13.57
CA GLU A 152 -15.81 22.71 13.95
C GLU A 152 -16.05 22.86 15.47
N THR A 153 -16.17 21.75 16.20
CA THR A 153 -16.33 21.72 17.66
C THR A 153 -14.99 21.63 18.40
N GLY A 154 -13.87 21.57 17.68
CA GLY A 154 -12.54 21.34 18.20
C GLY A 154 -12.26 19.88 18.56
N ALA A 155 -13.14 18.95 18.19
CA ALA A 155 -12.91 17.53 18.45
C ALA A 155 -12.04 16.92 17.35
N SER A 156 -11.03 16.16 17.76
CA SER A 156 -10.09 15.52 16.84
C SER A 156 -10.75 14.29 16.18
N GLN A 157 -10.83 14.33 14.85
CA GLN A 157 -11.31 13.26 13.99
C GLN A 157 -10.13 12.66 13.23
N ALA A 158 -10.12 11.34 13.09
CA ALA A 158 -9.14 10.61 12.32
C ALA A 158 -9.82 9.89 11.16
N SER A 159 -9.26 10.00 9.95
CA SER A 159 -9.68 9.19 8.83
C SER A 159 -8.92 7.87 8.82
N ILE A 160 -9.65 6.76 8.78
CA ILE A 160 -9.09 5.42 8.87
C ILE A 160 -9.64 4.49 7.80
N SER A 161 -8.87 3.44 7.49
CA SER A 161 -9.38 2.24 6.83
C SER A 161 -9.06 1.04 7.69
N VAL A 162 -10.09 0.25 8.01
CA VAL A 162 -9.94 -1.02 8.71
C VAL A 162 -9.29 -2.03 7.77
N ILE A 163 -8.39 -2.85 8.30
CA ILE A 163 -7.76 -3.93 7.57
C ILE A 163 -8.55 -5.21 7.85
N ASP A 164 -9.06 -5.84 6.81
CA ASP A 164 -9.61 -7.20 6.91
C ASP A 164 -8.49 -8.15 7.35
N ARG A 165 -8.64 -8.77 8.51
CA ARG A 165 -7.59 -9.62 9.10
C ARG A 165 -7.28 -10.85 8.24
N ARG A 166 -8.24 -11.30 7.44
CA ARG A 166 -8.17 -12.53 6.65
C ARG A 166 -7.54 -12.27 5.29
N THR A 167 -7.88 -11.15 4.64
CA THR A 167 -7.41 -10.82 3.28
C THR A 167 -6.32 -9.76 3.26
N GLY A 168 -6.16 -8.98 4.33
CA GLY A 168 -5.30 -7.80 4.36
C GLY A 168 -5.87 -6.62 3.58
N TYR A 169 -7.12 -6.67 3.12
CA TYR A 169 -7.72 -5.61 2.29
C TYR A 169 -8.15 -4.40 3.12
N PHE A 170 -8.08 -3.23 2.52
CA PHE A 170 -8.62 -2.00 3.12
C PHE A 170 -10.15 -1.99 3.01
N SER A 171 -10.83 -1.66 4.11
CA SER A 171 -12.20 -1.17 4.03
C SER A 171 -12.23 0.20 3.36
N ALA A 172 -13.43 0.62 2.94
CA ALA A 172 -13.66 2.02 2.58
C ALA A 172 -13.24 2.94 3.74
N PRO A 173 -12.64 4.12 3.45
CA PRO A 173 -12.26 5.05 4.49
C PRO A 173 -13.45 5.57 5.28
N ARG A 174 -13.23 5.87 6.56
CA ARG A 174 -14.23 6.47 7.45
C ARG A 174 -13.60 7.38 8.49
N SER A 175 -14.37 8.39 8.90
CA SER A 175 -14.01 9.25 10.02
C SER A 175 -14.39 8.59 11.34
N VAL A 176 -13.49 8.64 12.31
CA VAL A 176 -13.71 8.20 13.70
C VAL A 176 -13.17 9.25 14.66
N ALA A 177 -13.75 9.34 15.85
CA ALA A 177 -13.19 10.20 16.88
C ALA A 177 -11.82 9.66 17.32
N ALA A 178 -10.86 10.54 17.59
CA ALA A 178 -9.52 10.12 18.02
C ALA A 178 -9.54 9.24 19.29
N ALA A 179 -10.53 9.44 20.17
CA ALA A 179 -10.72 8.62 21.37
C ALA A 179 -11.09 7.15 21.08
N GLN A 180 -11.53 6.83 19.85
CA GLN A 180 -11.78 5.45 19.42
C GLN A 180 -10.50 4.72 19.00
N LEU A 181 -9.41 5.45 18.76
CA LEU A 181 -8.11 4.84 18.45
C LEU A 181 -7.42 4.40 19.74
N VAL A 182 -6.80 3.23 19.69
CA VAL A 182 -5.92 2.79 20.77
C VAL A 182 -4.66 3.65 20.76
N ASP A 183 -4.26 4.09 21.95
CA ASP A 183 -3.00 4.80 22.17
C ASP A 183 -1.82 4.03 21.57
N GLN A 184 -1.02 4.69 20.73
CA GLN A 184 0.05 4.03 19.97
C GLN A 184 1.12 3.45 20.89
N GLU A 185 1.51 4.17 21.93
CA GLU A 185 2.57 3.73 22.84
C GLU A 185 2.13 2.48 23.60
N LYS A 186 0.90 2.45 24.10
CA LYS A 186 0.31 1.25 24.72
C LYS A 186 0.18 0.09 23.75
N TRP A 187 -0.31 0.36 22.53
CA TRP A 187 -0.55 -0.69 21.54
C TRP A 187 0.75 -1.32 21.05
N LEU A 188 1.72 -0.51 20.62
CA LEU A 188 3.05 -0.94 20.17
C LEU A 188 3.89 -1.48 21.32
N GLY A 189 3.68 -0.96 22.54
CA GLY A 189 4.23 -1.49 23.78
C GLY A 189 3.98 -2.99 23.95
N ALA A 190 2.83 -3.48 23.49
CA ALA A 190 2.41 -4.88 23.58
C ALA A 190 2.80 -5.74 22.36
N GLN A 191 3.48 -5.18 21.35
CA GLN A 191 3.84 -5.89 20.13
C GLN A 191 5.23 -6.52 20.18
N VAL A 192 5.38 -7.63 19.46
CA VAL A 192 6.70 -8.15 19.09
C VAL A 192 7.11 -7.46 17.80
N ILE A 193 8.27 -6.80 17.85
CA ILE A 193 8.84 -6.02 16.74
C ILE A 193 9.97 -6.85 16.12
N ASP A 194 9.93 -7.01 14.79
CA ASP A 194 11.03 -7.63 14.06
C ASP A 194 12.29 -6.76 14.10
N SER A 195 13.44 -7.41 13.91
CA SER A 195 14.70 -6.68 13.70
C SER A 195 14.66 -5.85 12.40
N VAL A 196 15.61 -4.92 12.28
CA VAL A 196 15.78 -4.10 11.07
C VAL A 196 15.99 -4.98 9.83
N ASP A 197 16.85 -5.98 9.93
CA ASP A 197 17.18 -6.87 8.80
C ASP A 197 15.98 -7.71 8.37
N GLU A 198 15.28 -8.34 9.32
CA GLU A 198 14.05 -9.11 9.04
C GLU A 198 12.96 -8.22 8.40
N SER A 199 12.85 -6.97 8.83
CA SER A 199 11.88 -6.02 8.28
C SER A 199 12.22 -5.64 6.83
N ILE A 200 13.51 -5.39 6.53
CA ILE A 200 13.98 -5.12 5.17
C ILE A 200 13.74 -6.34 4.27
N GLU A 201 14.10 -7.53 4.74
CA GLU A 201 13.86 -8.79 4.02
C GLU A 201 12.37 -9.01 3.76
N THR A 202 11.51 -8.69 4.72
CA THR A 202 10.05 -8.78 4.57
C THR A 202 9.57 -7.88 3.42
N ILE A 203 10.00 -6.62 3.38
CA ILE A 203 9.62 -5.70 2.29
C ILE A 203 10.10 -6.24 0.94
N ARG A 204 11.38 -6.64 0.84
CA ARG A 204 11.95 -7.20 -0.39
C ARG A 204 11.21 -8.44 -0.85
N TYR A 205 10.87 -9.35 0.07
CA TYR A 205 10.08 -10.55 -0.22
C TYR A 205 8.74 -10.19 -0.88
N TYR A 206 8.00 -9.23 -0.32
CA TYR A 206 6.70 -8.83 -0.87
C TYR A 206 6.83 -8.08 -2.20
N VAL A 207 7.86 -7.23 -2.36
CA VAL A 207 8.15 -6.57 -3.64
C VAL A 207 8.50 -7.61 -4.71
N ASP A 208 9.30 -8.62 -4.37
CA ASP A 208 9.65 -9.71 -5.29
C ASP A 208 8.47 -10.62 -5.61
N ALA A 209 7.60 -10.90 -4.64
CA ALA A 209 6.36 -11.64 -4.87
C ALA A 209 5.44 -10.86 -5.83
N HIS A 210 5.28 -9.55 -5.60
CA HIS A 210 4.48 -8.66 -6.44
C HIS A 210 5.01 -8.56 -7.87
N ARG A 211 6.34 -8.40 -8.02
CA ARG A 211 7.01 -8.43 -9.33
C ARG A 211 6.74 -9.75 -10.06
N ARG A 212 6.86 -10.89 -9.38
CA ARG A 212 6.61 -12.22 -9.97
C ARG A 212 5.16 -12.39 -10.42
N SER A 213 4.18 -11.86 -9.67
CA SER A 213 2.77 -11.94 -10.07
C SER A 213 2.44 -11.12 -11.32
N GLN A 214 3.21 -10.07 -11.63
CA GLN A 214 3.01 -9.26 -12.83
C GLN A 214 3.69 -9.85 -14.08
N HIS A 215 4.76 -10.62 -13.90
CA HIS A 215 5.44 -11.33 -14.98
C HIS A 215 4.87 -12.72 -15.25
N HIS A 216 3.73 -13.10 -14.66
CA HIS A 216 2.95 -14.22 -15.19
C HIS A 216 2.43 -13.81 -16.57
N VAL A 217 3.29 -14.02 -17.57
CA VAL A 217 2.85 -14.40 -18.91
C VAL A 217 1.99 -15.63 -18.67
N ASP A 218 0.70 -15.54 -18.97
CA ASP A 218 -0.12 -16.73 -19.18
C ASP A 218 0.66 -17.57 -20.20
N PHE A 219 1.42 -18.55 -19.72
CA PHE A 219 1.72 -19.69 -20.55
C PHE A 219 0.34 -20.31 -20.74
N ASP A 220 -0.28 -20.01 -21.88
CA ASP A 220 -1.38 -20.79 -22.41
C ASP A 220 -0.89 -22.23 -22.40
N GLU A 221 -1.22 -22.94 -21.32
CA GLU A 221 -1.03 -24.38 -21.26
C GLU A 221 -1.87 -24.90 -22.42
N PRO A 222 -1.25 -25.47 -23.47
CA PRO A 222 -1.96 -25.81 -24.69
C PRO A 222 -3.10 -26.72 -24.27
N SER A 223 -4.32 -26.36 -24.68
CA SER A 223 -5.49 -27.15 -24.34
C SER A 223 -5.25 -28.61 -24.74
N ILE A 224 -5.81 -29.58 -24.01
CA ILE A 224 -5.71 -31.01 -24.38
C ILE A 224 -6.11 -31.20 -25.85
N SER A 225 -7.05 -30.40 -26.34
CA SER A 225 -7.49 -30.35 -27.73
C SER A 225 -6.40 -29.90 -28.71
N GLU A 226 -5.54 -28.94 -28.35
CA GLU A 226 -4.38 -28.52 -29.16
C GLU A 226 -3.24 -29.52 -29.10
N ALA A 227 -2.97 -30.11 -27.94
CA ALA A 227 -1.98 -31.17 -27.78
C ALA A 227 -2.32 -32.42 -28.61
N LEU A 228 -3.62 -32.71 -28.80
CA LEU A 228 -4.11 -33.79 -29.66
C LEU A 228 -4.07 -33.45 -31.16
N ARG A 229 -4.18 -32.18 -31.55
CA ARG A 229 -4.16 -31.74 -32.95
C ARG A 229 -2.74 -31.53 -33.49
N HIS A 230 -1.79 -31.20 -32.63
CA HIS A 230 -0.38 -31.00 -32.98
C HIS A 230 0.53 -31.80 -32.05
N PRO A 231 0.53 -33.15 -32.15
CA PRO A 231 1.38 -33.97 -31.32
C PRO A 231 2.85 -33.67 -31.62
N CYS A 232 3.57 -33.12 -30.65
CA CYS A 232 5.02 -32.98 -30.70
C CYS A 232 5.68 -34.06 -29.83
N ALA A 233 6.97 -34.32 -30.05
CA ALA A 233 7.69 -35.42 -29.40
C ALA A 233 7.67 -35.38 -27.85
N ALA A 234 7.38 -34.22 -27.24
CA ALA A 234 7.22 -34.08 -25.80
C ALA A 234 5.88 -34.62 -25.27
N THR A 235 4.84 -34.71 -26.10
CA THR A 235 3.52 -35.23 -25.72
C THR A 235 3.47 -36.77 -25.71
N LEU A 236 4.34 -37.42 -26.50
CA LEU A 236 4.38 -38.88 -26.66
C LEU A 236 5.33 -39.59 -25.69
N SER A 237 6.16 -38.86 -24.93
CA SER A 237 7.14 -39.45 -23.99
C SER A 237 6.60 -39.72 -22.59
N ARG A 238 5.28 -39.56 -22.36
CA ARG A 238 4.58 -39.92 -21.11
C ARG A 238 3.47 -40.97 -21.29
N LEU A 239 3.49 -41.73 -22.39
CA LEU A 239 2.71 -42.96 -22.55
C LEU A 239 3.62 -44.18 -22.40
#